data_AF-A0A502HHA3-F1
#
_entry.id   AF-A0A502HHA3-F1
#
_cell.length_a   1.000
_cell.length_b   1.000
_cell.length_c   1.000
_cell.angle_alpha   90.00
_cell.angle_beta   90.00
_cell.angle_gamma   90.00
#
_symmetry.space_group_name_H-M   'P 1'
#
loop_
_entity.id
_entity.type
_entity.pdbx_description
1 polymer ?
#
loop_
_entity_poly.entity_id
_entity_poly.type
_entity_poly.pdbx_seq_one_letter_code
_entity_poly.pdbx_strand_id
1 'polypeptide(L)'
;MMPDVLEDVSKTERGKAFSFLMKNGKYHSSCTTVFPTMSASVDCSLLTGVYPDEHKVPGLVWYKRDSQEVINYMSGPMPVVSMGVEECAYQVLFEMNDVHLSKR
;
A
#
# COMPACT_ATOMS: atom_id res chain seq x y z
N MET A 1 -11.92 -2.70 6.59
CA MET A 1 -11.10 -2.05 7.65
C MET A 1 -11.59 -2.54 9.01
N MET A 2 -10.77 -2.43 10.06
CA MET A 2 -11.13 -2.81 11.44
C MET A 2 -11.30 -1.55 12.30
N PRO A 3 -12.44 -0.83 12.18
CA PRO A 3 -12.69 0.40 12.93
C PRO A 3 -12.77 0.16 14.45
N ASP A 4 -13.23 -1.01 14.84
CA ASP A 4 -13.34 -1.51 16.22
C ASP A 4 -12.00 -1.45 16.97
N VAL A 5 -10.88 -1.80 16.32
CA VAL A 5 -9.55 -1.74 16.93
C VAL A 5 -9.18 -0.31 17.35
N LEU A 6 -9.48 0.68 16.50
CA LEU A 6 -9.23 2.09 16.81
C LEU A 6 -10.17 2.59 17.93
N GLU A 7 -11.45 2.25 17.83
CA GLU A 7 -12.48 2.64 18.81
C GLU A 7 -12.16 2.07 20.20
N ASP A 8 -11.71 0.83 20.29
CA ASP A 8 -11.38 0.20 21.57
C ASP A 8 -10.12 0.80 22.18
N VAL A 9 -9.06 1.01 21.40
CA VAL A 9 -7.84 1.67 21.90
C VAL A 9 -8.14 3.09 22.36
N SER A 10 -9.03 3.83 21.68
CA SER A 10 -9.38 5.20 22.04
C SER A 10 -9.97 5.34 23.46
N LYS A 11 -10.64 4.29 23.96
CA LYS A 11 -11.23 4.24 25.32
C LYS A 11 -10.18 4.01 26.42
N THR A 12 -8.96 3.62 26.04
CA THR A 12 -7.87 3.35 26.99
C THR A 12 -7.01 4.59 27.24
N GLU A 13 -6.30 4.60 28.37
CA GLU A 13 -5.32 5.64 28.69
C GLU A 13 -4.22 5.79 27.62
N ARG A 14 -3.84 4.70 26.94
CA ARG A 14 -2.83 4.70 25.87
C ARG A 14 -3.34 5.30 24.56
N GLY A 15 -4.65 5.35 24.35
CA GLY A 15 -5.27 5.85 23.13
C GLY A 15 -5.80 7.28 23.21
N LYS A 16 -5.46 8.05 24.27
CA LYS A 16 -5.95 9.43 24.48
C LYS A 16 -5.78 10.35 23.28
N ALA A 17 -4.68 10.20 22.54
CA ALA A 17 -4.44 10.99 21.32
C ALA A 17 -5.49 10.70 20.24
N PHE A 18 -5.88 9.44 20.04
CA PHE A 18 -6.94 9.08 19.09
C PHE A 18 -8.30 9.62 19.54
N SER A 19 -8.64 9.51 20.83
CA SER A 19 -9.85 10.13 21.38
C SER A 19 -9.91 11.64 21.16
N PHE A 20 -8.78 12.33 21.35
CA PHE A 20 -8.68 13.76 21.07
C PHE A 20 -8.93 14.07 19.58
N LEU A 21 -8.32 13.31 18.66
CA LEU A 21 -8.49 13.50 17.21
C LEU A 21 -9.93 13.20 16.76
N MET A 22 -10.56 12.14 17.30
CA MET A 22 -11.95 11.80 16.99
C MET A 22 -12.92 12.89 17.47
N LYS A 23 -12.69 13.46 18.66
CA LYS A 23 -13.54 14.52 19.22
C LYS A 23 -13.40 15.87 18.49
N ASN A 24 -12.19 16.20 18.02
CA ASN A 24 -11.90 17.51 17.43
C ASN A 24 -11.76 17.48 15.90
N GLY A 25 -11.90 16.31 15.28
CA GLY A 25 -11.76 16.10 13.83
C GLY A 25 -12.99 15.44 13.22
N LYS A 26 -12.77 14.69 12.14
CA LYS A 26 -13.80 13.88 11.48
C LYS A 26 -13.37 12.42 11.48
N TYR A 27 -14.22 11.57 12.05
CA TYR A 27 -14.04 10.13 12.03
C TYR A 27 -15.06 9.50 11.07
N HIS A 28 -14.55 8.74 10.09
CA HIS A 28 -15.34 7.97 9.13
C HIS A 28 -15.05 6.49 9.33
N SER A 29 -15.96 5.75 9.96
CA SER A 29 -15.82 4.31 10.21
C SER A 29 -16.16 3.46 8.99
N SER A 30 -16.98 3.98 8.08
CA SER A 30 -17.41 3.31 6.85
C SER A 30 -16.52 3.65 5.66
N CYS A 31 -15.28 3.14 5.68
CA CYS A 31 -14.34 3.29 4.57
C CYS A 31 -14.01 1.93 3.92
N THR A 32 -14.01 1.91 2.59
CA THR A 32 -13.63 0.76 1.77
C THR A 32 -12.28 1.02 1.13
N THR A 33 -11.41 0.02 1.18
CA THR A 33 -10.09 0.07 0.52
C THR A 33 -10.18 -0.49 -0.90
N VAL A 34 -9.13 -0.28 -1.69
CA VAL A 34 -9.02 -0.82 -3.05
C VAL A 34 -8.79 -2.33 -3.03
N PHE A 35 -9.20 -3.00 -4.11
CA PHE A 35 -8.87 -4.40 -4.36
C PHE A 35 -7.84 -4.52 -5.49
N PRO A 36 -6.78 -5.33 -5.33
CA PRO A 36 -6.44 -6.13 -4.15
C PRO A 36 -5.91 -5.27 -2.99
N THR A 37 -6.23 -5.66 -1.76
CA THR A 37 -5.80 -4.96 -0.53
C THR A 37 -4.34 -5.28 -0.19
N MET A 38 -3.43 -4.79 -1.02
CA MET A 38 -1.98 -4.96 -0.89
C MET A 38 -1.32 -3.60 -0.69
N SER A 39 -0.27 -3.52 0.14
CA SER A 39 0.35 -2.25 0.53
C SER A 39 0.67 -1.35 -0.68
N ALA A 40 1.40 -1.87 -1.68
CA ALA A 40 1.75 -1.09 -2.86
C ALA A 40 0.52 -0.58 -3.65
N SER A 41 -0.52 -1.39 -3.78
CA SER A 41 -1.75 -1.01 -4.49
C SER A 41 -2.52 0.06 -3.71
N VAL A 42 -2.66 -0.12 -2.39
CA VAL A 42 -3.33 0.83 -1.50
C VAL A 42 -2.60 2.17 -1.49
N ASP A 43 -1.27 2.16 -1.37
CA ASP A 43 -0.46 3.38 -1.32
C ASP A 43 -0.52 4.14 -2.64
N CYS A 44 -0.42 3.44 -3.78
CA CYS A 44 -0.54 4.07 -5.10
C CYS A 44 -1.95 4.64 -5.32
N SER A 45 -3.01 3.93 -4.92
CA SER A 45 -4.37 4.45 -5.01
C SER A 45 -4.59 5.67 -4.11
N LEU A 46 -4.00 5.67 -2.91
CA LEU A 46 -4.09 6.80 -1.98
C LEU A 46 -3.38 8.05 -2.53
N LEU A 47 -2.21 7.88 -3.16
CA LEU A 47 -1.43 8.97 -3.72
C LEU A 47 -2.02 9.54 -5.02
N THR A 48 -2.60 8.69 -5.86
CA THR A 48 -3.07 9.08 -7.20
C THR A 48 -4.59 9.35 -7.25
N GLY A 49 -5.35 8.88 -6.27
CA GLY A 49 -6.81 9.02 -6.23
C GLY A 49 -7.56 8.13 -7.22
N VAL A 50 -6.89 7.21 -7.90
CA VAL A 50 -7.48 6.26 -8.86
C VAL A 50 -7.26 4.81 -8.42
N TYR A 51 -7.94 3.86 -9.05
CA TYR A 51 -7.84 2.43 -8.73
C TYR A 51 -6.66 1.73 -9.45
N PRO A 52 -6.28 0.50 -9.05
CA PRO A 52 -5.15 -0.23 -9.66
C PRO A 52 -5.26 -0.48 -11.16
N ASP A 53 -6.47 -0.55 -11.71
CA ASP A 53 -6.69 -0.63 -13.15
C ASP A 53 -6.27 0.65 -13.88
N GLU A 54 -6.13 1.78 -13.18
CA GLU A 54 -5.68 3.06 -13.75
C GLU A 54 -4.22 3.38 -13.40
N HIS A 55 -3.80 3.25 -12.13
CA HIS A 55 -2.43 3.55 -11.72
C HIS A 55 -1.42 2.41 -12.03
N LYS A 56 -1.92 1.24 -12.45
CA LYS A 56 -1.14 0.10 -12.99
C LYS A 56 -0.18 -0.60 -12.03
N VAL A 57 -0.26 -0.34 -10.73
CA VAL A 57 0.50 -1.05 -9.70
C VAL A 57 -0.43 -2.03 -8.96
N PRO A 58 -0.49 -3.31 -9.36
CA PRO A 58 -1.52 -4.23 -8.88
C PRO A 58 -1.19 -4.90 -7.54
N GLY A 59 0.06 -4.84 -7.07
CA GLY A 59 0.46 -5.47 -5.82
C GLY A 59 1.93 -5.36 -5.52
N LEU A 60 2.33 -5.97 -4.40
CA LEU A 60 3.71 -5.99 -3.92
C LEU A 60 4.61 -6.92 -4.74
N VAL A 61 4.03 -8.00 -5.27
CA VAL A 61 4.66 -8.91 -6.22
C VAL A 61 3.69 -9.15 -7.36
N TRP A 62 4.14 -9.00 -8.59
CA TRP A 62 3.29 -9.20 -9.76
C TRP A 62 4.13 -9.52 -11.00
N TYR A 63 3.51 -10.14 -11.99
CA TYR A 63 4.18 -10.47 -13.26
C TYR A 63 3.88 -9.41 -14.30
N LYS A 64 4.93 -8.77 -14.82
CA LYS A 64 4.82 -7.77 -15.87
C LYS A 64 4.95 -8.46 -17.22
N ARG A 65 3.83 -8.51 -17.94
CA ARG A 65 3.71 -9.33 -19.14
C ARG A 65 4.59 -8.86 -20.29
N ASP A 66 4.78 -7.56 -20.42
CA ASP A 66 5.48 -6.95 -21.56
C ASP A 66 6.99 -7.24 -21.53
N SER A 67 7.60 -7.21 -20.35
CA SER A 67 9.02 -7.54 -20.12
C SER A 67 9.25 -8.99 -19.67
N GLN A 68 8.17 -9.75 -19.48
CA GLN A 68 8.19 -11.15 -19.03
C GLN A 68 8.91 -11.36 -17.69
N GLU A 69 8.86 -10.38 -16.80
CA GLU A 69 9.58 -10.37 -15.52
C GLU A 69 8.63 -10.38 -14.32
N VAL A 70 9.11 -10.91 -13.19
CA VAL A 70 8.44 -10.76 -11.90
C VAL A 70 8.97 -9.50 -11.23
N ILE A 71 8.06 -8.59 -10.92
CA ILE A 71 8.34 -7.38 -10.14
C ILE A 71 8.08 -7.69 -8.66
N ASN A 72 9.00 -7.28 -7.79
CA ASN A 72 8.92 -7.50 -6.35
C ASN A 72 9.39 -6.27 -5.57
N TYR A 73 8.42 -5.57 -4.98
CA TYR A 73 8.66 -4.41 -4.14
C TYR A 73 8.97 -4.79 -2.69
N MET A 74 9.95 -5.67 -2.49
CA MET A 74 10.42 -6.08 -1.16
C MET A 74 9.39 -6.85 -0.31
N SER A 75 8.70 -7.83 -0.91
CA SER A 75 7.62 -8.59 -0.26
C SER A 75 8.01 -9.49 0.93
N GLY A 76 9.30 -9.83 1.05
CA GLY A 76 9.83 -10.60 2.17
C GLY A 76 11.25 -11.07 1.91
N PRO A 77 12.00 -11.46 2.95
CA PRO A 77 13.43 -11.74 2.84
C PRO A 77 13.73 -12.91 1.90
N MET A 78 12.98 -14.02 1.98
CA MET A 78 13.22 -15.20 1.15
C MET A 78 12.98 -14.93 -0.35
N PRO A 79 11.81 -14.39 -0.79
CA PRO A 79 11.60 -14.02 -2.18
C PRO A 79 12.63 -13.01 -2.70
N VAL A 80 12.93 -11.97 -1.92
CA VAL A 80 13.86 -10.91 -2.31
C VAL A 80 15.27 -11.46 -2.51
N VAL A 81 15.76 -12.30 -1.60
CA VAL A 81 17.09 -12.93 -1.75
C VAL A 81 17.11 -13.84 -2.97
N SER A 82 16.04 -14.60 -3.23
CA SER A 82 15.99 -15.50 -4.39
C SER A 82 15.93 -14.78 -5.74
N MET A 83 15.34 -13.58 -5.78
CA MET A 83 15.21 -12.77 -7.00
C MET A 83 16.39 -11.80 -7.20
N GLY A 84 17.14 -11.51 -6.13
CA GLY A 84 18.20 -10.51 -6.13
C GLY A 84 17.79 -9.27 -5.35
N VAL A 85 18.51 -8.98 -4.27
CA VAL A 85 18.22 -7.84 -3.38
C VAL A 85 18.38 -6.50 -4.10
N GLU A 86 19.46 -6.35 -4.88
CA GLU A 86 19.74 -5.13 -5.65
C GLU A 86 18.64 -4.86 -6.68
N GLU A 87 18.21 -5.89 -7.40
CA GLU A 87 17.12 -5.82 -8.37
C GLU A 87 15.81 -5.39 -7.71
N CYS A 88 15.39 -6.07 -6.64
CA CYS A 88 14.16 -5.71 -5.93
C CYS A 88 14.22 -4.30 -5.33
N ALA A 89 15.41 -3.88 -4.85
CA ALA A 89 15.63 -2.52 -4.35
C ALA A 89 15.51 -1.48 -5.48
N TYR A 90 16.05 -1.78 -6.67
CA TYR A 90 15.92 -0.90 -7.83
C TYR A 90 14.45 -0.77 -8.28
N GLN A 91 13.74 -1.90 -8.32
CA GLN A 91 12.32 -1.95 -8.67
C GLN A 91 11.44 -1.10 -7.76
N VAL A 92 11.68 -1.11 -6.44
CA VAL A 92 10.86 -0.33 -5.48
C VAL A 92 11.30 1.14 -5.39
N LEU A 93 12.61 1.43 -5.42
CA LEU A 93 13.12 2.78 -5.23
C LEU A 93 13.00 3.65 -6.48
N PHE A 94 13.12 3.06 -7.67
CA PHE A 94 13.16 3.79 -8.93
C PHE A 94 12.01 3.38 -9.86
N GLU A 95 11.99 2.13 -10.31
CA GLU A 95 11.08 1.73 -11.40
C GLU A 95 9.61 1.83 -11.01
N MET A 96 9.28 1.63 -9.73
CA MET A 96 7.91 1.77 -9.25
C MET A 96 7.32 3.13 -9.63
N ASN A 97 8.07 4.22 -9.41
CA ASN A 97 7.59 5.58 -9.69
C ASN A 97 7.78 5.98 -11.17
N ASP A 98 8.92 5.62 -11.76
CA ASP A 98 9.31 6.13 -13.08
C ASP A 98 8.72 5.33 -14.25
N VAL A 99 8.40 4.06 -14.02
CA VAL A 99 8.05 3.08 -15.04
C VAL A 99 6.71 2.40 -14.77
N HIS A 100 6.49 1.86 -13.56
CA HIS A 100 5.34 1.02 -13.25
C HIS A 100 4.09 1.81 -12.90
N LEU A 101 4.24 2.89 -12.14
CA LEU A 101 3.16 3.81 -11.84
C LEU A 101 2.77 4.57 -13.10
N SER A 102 1.47 4.60 -13.37
CA SER A 102 0.92 5.33 -14.51
C SER A 102 1.27 6.83 -14.44
N LYS A 103 1.74 7.39 -15.57
CA LYS A 103 2.03 8.84 -15.72
C LYS A 103 0.79 9.67 -16.09
N ARG A 104 -0.41 9.11 -15.91
CA ARG A 104 -1.67 9.78 -16.21
C ARG A 104 -1.90 10.95 -15.28
#